data_AF-A0A926Q1F8-F1
#
_entry.id   AF-A0A926Q1F8-F1
#
_cell.length_a   1.000
_cell.length_b   1.000
_cell.length_c   1.000
_cell.angle_alpha   90.00
_cell.angle_beta   90.00
_cell.angle_gamma   90.00
#
_symmetry.space_group_name_H-M   'P 1'
#
loop_
_entity.id
_entity.type
_entity.pdbx_description
1 polymer ?
#
loop_
_entity_poly.entity_id
_entity_poly.type
_entity_poly.pdbx_seq_one_letter_code
_entity_poly.pdbx_strand_id
1 'polypeptide(L)'
;MTYLATDDQRTGPQGGFSFTPATPPAPGDPNAIPSLTPRERQVLMLLSHAADNREISRRLGIAERTVKSHLTNLMTKIKVAGRTEAALFAYAHHRRLADRL
;
A
#
# COMPACT_ATOMS: atom_id res chain seq x y z
N MET A 1 -30.28 -31.64 -38.70
CA MET A 1 -29.43 -32.03 -37.56
C MET A 1 -29.90 -31.21 -36.37
N THR A 2 -30.57 -31.90 -35.44
CA THR A 2 -31.25 -31.36 -34.27
C THR A 2 -30.25 -30.96 -33.19
N TYR A 3 -30.42 -29.79 -32.58
CA TYR A 3 -29.90 -29.55 -31.23
C TYR A 3 -31.01 -28.96 -30.37
N LEU A 4 -31.63 -29.87 -29.60
CA LEU A 4 -32.31 -29.59 -28.33
C LEU A 4 -31.22 -29.37 -27.29
N ALA A 5 -31.32 -28.32 -26.47
CA ALA A 5 -31.16 -28.38 -25.01
C ALA A 5 -31.06 -26.95 -24.46
N THR A 6 -32.19 -26.53 -23.88
CA THR A 6 -32.32 -25.85 -22.59
C THR A 6 -31.04 -25.32 -21.94
N ASP A 7 -30.85 -24.01 -21.91
CA ASP A 7 -30.10 -23.33 -20.85
C ASP A 7 -31.04 -22.33 -20.17
N ASP A 8 -31.89 -22.89 -19.32
CA ASP A 8 -32.54 -22.18 -18.22
C ASP A 8 -31.52 -22.08 -17.11
N GLN A 9 -30.86 -20.92 -16.95
CA GLN A 9 -30.11 -20.61 -15.73
C GLN A 9 -30.23 -19.13 -15.34
N ARG A 10 -31.02 -18.92 -14.27
CA ARG A 10 -30.82 -17.96 -13.16
C ARG A 10 -31.02 -16.47 -13.42
N THR A 11 -32.28 -16.06 -13.28
CA THR A 11 -32.64 -14.79 -12.65
C THR A 11 -32.43 -14.84 -11.13
N GLY A 12 -31.53 -14.01 -10.61
CA GLY A 12 -31.43 -13.62 -9.20
C GLY A 12 -31.07 -12.13 -9.11
N PRO A 13 -31.62 -11.38 -8.14
CA PRO A 13 -31.47 -9.93 -8.09
C PRO A 13 -30.00 -9.54 -7.84
N GLN A 14 -29.48 -8.65 -8.68
CA GLN A 14 -28.16 -8.04 -8.54
C GLN A 14 -28.15 -7.23 -7.23
N GLY A 15 -27.68 -7.85 -6.14
CA GLY A 15 -27.53 -7.20 -4.85
C GLY A 15 -26.62 -5.98 -4.99
N GLY A 16 -27.14 -4.82 -4.57
CA GLY A 16 -26.41 -3.55 -4.63
C GLY A 16 -25.09 -3.63 -3.86
N PHE A 17 -23.98 -3.41 -4.56
CA PHE A 17 -22.70 -3.13 -3.92
C PHE A 17 -22.77 -1.72 -3.34
N SER A 18 -23.20 -1.61 -2.08
CA SER A 18 -23.01 -0.39 -1.31
C SER A 18 -21.51 -0.24 -1.05
N PHE A 19 -20.81 0.49 -1.94
CA PHE A 19 -19.55 1.12 -1.55
C PHE A 19 -19.92 2.24 -0.58
N THR A 20 -19.95 1.95 0.72
CA THR A 20 -19.68 2.99 1.69
C THR A 20 -18.28 3.50 1.35
N PRO A 21 -18.08 4.77 0.97
CA PRO A 21 -16.75 5.32 0.95
C PRO A 21 -16.31 5.32 2.41
N ALA A 22 -15.60 4.26 2.81
CA ALA A 22 -14.93 4.22 4.10
C ALA A 22 -14.06 5.47 4.12
N THR A 23 -14.35 6.37 5.07
CA THR A 23 -13.49 7.48 5.43
C THR A 23 -12.06 6.93 5.39
N PRO A 24 -11.16 7.45 4.53
CA PRO A 24 -9.83 6.89 4.40
C PRO A 24 -9.24 6.83 5.81
N PRO A 25 -8.77 5.66 6.27
CA PRO A 25 -8.17 5.55 7.58
C PRO A 25 -7.12 6.65 7.70
N ALA A 26 -7.17 7.39 8.80
CA ALA A 26 -6.34 8.57 9.02
C ALA A 26 -4.90 8.23 8.61
N PRO A 27 -4.26 9.06 7.76
CA PRO A 27 -2.99 8.73 7.15
C PRO A 27 -1.91 8.76 8.22
N GLY A 28 -1.71 7.62 8.89
CA GLY A 28 -0.67 7.38 9.89
C GLY A 28 -0.47 8.49 10.93
N ASP A 29 0.67 8.45 11.60
CA ASP A 29 1.11 9.48 12.53
C ASP A 29 2.24 10.32 11.88
N PRO A 30 1.97 11.54 11.40
CA PRO A 30 3.00 12.38 10.78
C PRO A 30 4.12 12.77 11.75
N ASN A 31 3.87 12.72 13.07
CA ASN A 31 4.91 12.98 14.07
C ASN A 31 5.89 11.81 14.20
N ALA A 32 5.62 10.66 13.57
CA ALA A 32 6.55 9.54 13.50
C ALA A 32 7.60 9.70 12.38
N ILE A 33 7.43 10.65 11.43
CA ILE A 33 8.39 10.86 10.33
C ILE A 33 9.83 11.10 10.84
N PRO A 34 10.06 11.92 11.90
CA PRO A 34 11.40 12.11 12.47
C PRO A 34 12.02 10.87 13.12
N SER A 35 11.22 9.88 13.54
CA SER A 35 11.71 8.64 14.17
C SER A 35 12.01 7.52 13.17
N LEU A 36 11.68 7.72 11.89
CA LEU A 36 12.10 6.85 10.81
C LEU A 36 13.60 6.95 10.60
N THR A 37 14.25 5.82 10.40
CA THR A 37 15.66 5.74 9.99
C THR A 37 15.82 6.18 8.53
N PRO A 38 17.05 6.55 8.10
CA PRO A 38 17.30 6.89 6.69
C PRO A 38 16.86 5.80 5.71
N ARG A 39 17.07 4.52 6.05
CA ARG A 39 16.65 3.39 5.20
C ARG A 39 15.14 3.23 5.16
N GLU A 40 14.44 3.37 6.28
CA GLU A 40 12.97 3.33 6.29
C GLU A 40 12.37 4.47 5.45
N ARG A 41 12.96 5.67 5.50
CA ARG A 41 12.53 6.80 4.65
C ARG A 41 12.73 6.52 3.17
N GLN A 42 13.89 5.98 2.78
CA GLN A 42 14.16 5.58 1.39
C GLN A 42 13.16 4.53 0.90
N VAL A 43 12.88 3.51 1.71
CA VAL A 43 11.88 2.48 1.39
C VAL A 43 10.49 3.10 1.23
N LEU A 44 10.08 3.97 2.15
CA LEU A 44 8.79 4.66 2.13
C LEU A 44 8.63 5.60 0.92
N MET A 45 9.71 6.28 0.52
CA MET A 45 9.73 7.12 -0.69
C MET A 45 9.62 6.27 -1.97
N LEU A 46 10.29 5.13 -2.05
CA LEU A 46 10.14 4.24 -3.21
C LEU A 46 8.73 3.63 -3.25
N LEU A 47 8.16 3.37 -2.07
CA LEU A 47 6.81 2.83 -1.95
C LEU A 47 5.73 3.79 -2.50
N SER A 48 5.90 5.10 -2.34
CA SER A 48 4.96 6.10 -2.91
C SER A 48 4.92 6.08 -4.44
N HIS A 49 5.97 5.56 -5.09
CA HIS A 49 6.03 5.37 -6.55
C HIS A 49 5.47 4.01 -6.99
N ALA A 50 4.73 3.32 -6.11
CA ALA A 50 4.21 1.97 -6.31
C ALA A 50 5.29 0.88 -6.54
N ALA A 51 6.57 1.16 -6.26
CA ALA A 51 7.67 0.23 -6.49
C ALA A 51 7.55 -1.04 -5.64
N ASP A 52 7.58 -2.23 -6.25
CA ASP A 52 7.49 -3.50 -5.53
C ASP A 52 8.74 -3.79 -4.67
N ASN A 53 8.68 -4.85 -3.84
CA ASN A 53 9.79 -5.18 -2.95
C ASN A 53 11.09 -5.53 -3.71
N ARG A 54 10.97 -6.09 -4.91
CA ARG A 54 12.09 -6.46 -5.78
C ARG A 54 12.71 -5.24 -6.44
N GLU A 55 11.92 -4.23 -6.75
CA GLU A 55 12.42 -2.96 -7.25
C GLU A 55 13.08 -2.14 -6.15
N ILE A 56 12.48 -2.10 -4.97
CA ILE A 56 13.07 -1.45 -3.79
C ILE A 56 14.40 -2.12 -3.42
N SER A 57 14.45 -3.46 -3.44
CA SER A 57 15.67 -4.21 -3.13
C SER A 57 16.80 -3.88 -4.10
N ARG A 58 16.51 -3.84 -5.41
CA ARG A 58 17.47 -3.43 -6.46
C ARG A 58 17.94 -1.99 -6.30
N ARG A 59 17.02 -1.04 -6.09
CA ARG A 59 17.37 0.39 -5.97
C ARG A 59 18.20 0.69 -4.73
N LEU A 60 17.99 -0.05 -3.64
CA LEU A 60 18.71 0.16 -2.37
C LEU A 60 19.93 -0.76 -2.18
N GLY A 61 20.13 -1.74 -3.06
CA GLY A 61 21.22 -2.71 -2.96
C GLY A 61 21.11 -3.66 -1.76
N ILE A 62 19.88 -4.03 -1.37
CA ILE A 62 19.60 -4.90 -0.21
C ILE A 62 18.74 -6.10 -0.61
N ALA A 63 18.63 -7.12 0.24
CA ALA A 63 17.77 -8.27 -0.01
C ALA A 63 16.27 -7.93 0.16
N GLU A 64 15.39 -8.60 -0.60
CA GLU A 64 13.93 -8.41 -0.46
C GLU A 64 13.41 -8.71 0.95
N ARG A 65 14.00 -9.69 1.65
CA ARG A 65 13.69 -9.98 3.05
C ARG A 65 13.96 -8.77 3.94
N THR A 66 15.04 -8.05 3.69
CA THR A 66 15.41 -6.83 4.41
C THR A 66 14.44 -5.70 4.10
N VAL A 67 14.00 -5.57 2.85
CA VAL A 67 12.93 -4.62 2.47
C VAL A 67 11.65 -4.91 3.26
N LYS A 68 11.21 -6.17 3.33
CA LYS A 68 10.02 -6.56 4.11
C LYS A 68 10.18 -6.20 5.59
N SER A 69 11.36 -6.43 6.17
CA SER A 69 11.64 -6.04 7.55
C SER A 69 11.56 -4.52 7.76
N HIS A 70 12.16 -3.72 6.86
CA HIS A 70 12.02 -2.26 6.91
C HIS A 70 10.57 -1.82 6.76
N LEU A 71 9.79 -2.44 5.87
CA LEU A 71 8.36 -2.17 5.72
C LEU A 71 7.59 -2.47 7.01
N THR A 72 7.79 -3.63 7.64
CA THR A 72 7.11 -3.96 8.90
C THR A 72 7.43 -2.95 10.01
N ASN A 73 8.71 -2.58 10.14
CA ASN A 73 9.15 -1.63 11.16
C ASN A 73 8.60 -0.23 10.90
N LEU A 74 8.68 0.26 9.66
CA LEU A 74 8.18 1.59 9.32
C LEU A 74 6.66 1.67 9.46
N MET A 75 5.91 0.64 9.05
CA MET A 75 4.45 0.61 9.16
C MET A 75 4.01 0.65 10.62
N THR A 76 4.71 -0.08 11.49
CA THR A 76 4.51 -0.02 12.94
C THR A 76 4.79 1.38 13.49
N LYS A 77 5.88 2.04 13.06
CA LYS A 77 6.24 3.39 13.52
C LYS A 77 5.22 4.45 13.12
N ILE A 78 4.77 4.42 11.87
CA ILE A 78 3.79 5.40 11.34
C ILE A 78 2.34 4.99 11.61
N LYS A 79 2.10 3.87 12.29
CA LYS A 79 0.78 3.34 12.67
C LYS A 79 -0.17 3.13 11.49
N VAL A 80 0.34 2.51 10.42
CA VAL A 80 -0.48 2.09 9.27
C VAL A 80 -0.55 0.57 9.22
N ALA A 81 -1.69 0.05 8.76
CA ALA A 81 -1.98 -1.37 8.68
C ALA A 81 -1.50 -2.00 7.36
N GLY A 82 -1.35 -1.19 6.30
CA GLY A 82 -1.14 -1.72 4.96
C GLY A 82 -0.18 -0.95 4.08
N ARG A 83 0.27 -1.65 3.03
CA ARG A 83 1.13 -1.10 1.99
C ARG A 83 0.51 0.11 1.28
N THR A 84 -0.79 0.04 0.98
CA THR A 84 -1.53 1.13 0.33
C THR A 84 -1.60 2.36 1.23
N GLU A 85 -1.87 2.16 2.52
CA GLU A 85 -1.89 3.25 3.52
C GLU A 85 -0.50 3.88 3.67
N ALA A 86 0.56 3.07 3.72
CA ALA A 86 1.93 3.55 3.76
C ALA A 86 2.31 4.35 2.49
N ALA A 87 1.88 3.91 1.31
CA ALA A 87 2.09 4.64 0.06
C ALA A 87 1.35 6.00 0.05
N LEU A 88 0.09 6.01 0.51
CA LEU A 88 -0.70 7.24 0.64
C LEU A 88 -0.11 8.20 1.67
N PHE A 89 0.34 7.68 2.81
CA PHE A 89 1.04 8.45 3.85
C PHE A 89 2.30 9.12 3.28
N ALA A 90 3.11 8.37 2.53
CA ALA A 90 4.30 8.88 1.89
C ALA A 90 4.00 9.97 0.87
N TYR A 91 2.94 9.80 0.06
CA TYR A 91 2.49 10.80 -0.90
C TYR A 91 2.01 12.09 -0.20
N ALA A 92 1.19 11.97 0.83
CA ALA A 92 0.66 13.09 1.62
C ALA A 92 1.75 13.88 2.36
N HIS A 93 2.87 13.23 2.70
CA HIS A 93 3.96 13.83 3.48
C HIS A 93 5.30 13.94 2.74
N HIS A 94 5.29 13.86 1.40
CA HIS A 94 6.51 13.83 0.59
C HIS A 94 7.44 15.03 0.85
N ARG A 95 6.90 16.23 1.12
CA ARG A 95 7.70 17.43 1.45
C ARG A 95 8.58 17.20 2.68
N ARG A 96 7.99 16.71 3.78
CA ARG A 96 8.71 16.45 5.05
C ARG A 96 9.72 15.31 4.92
N LEU A 97 9.44 14.33 4.05
CA LEU A 97 10.36 13.22 3.77
C LEU A 97 11.55 13.69 2.92
N ALA A 98 11.34 14.61 1.97
CA ALA A 98 12.36 15.16 1.09
C ALA A 98 13.35 16.07 1.83
N ASP A 99 12.89 16.86 2.81
CA ASP A 99 13.74 17.75 3.61
C ASP A 99 14.78 17.01 4.52
N ARG A 100 14.76 15.67 4.52
CA ARG A 100 15.52 14.81 5.46
C ARG A 100 16.30 13.67 4.77
N LEU A 101 16.50 13.78 3.45
CA LEU A 101 17.37 12.92 2.63
C LEU A 101 18.71 13.61 2.38
#